data_AF-A0A368EZ98-F1
#
_entry.id   AF-A0A368EZ98-F1
#
_cell.length_a   1.000
_cell.length_b   1.000
_cell.length_c   1.000
_cell.angle_alpha   90.00
_cell.angle_beta   90.00
_cell.angle_gamma   90.00
#
_symmetry.space_group_name_H-M   'P 1'
#
loop_
_entity.id
_entity.type
_entity.pdbx_description
1 polymer ?
#
loop_
_entity_poly.entity_id
_entity_poly.type
_entity_poly.pdbx_seq_one_letter_code
_entity_poly.pdbx_strand_id
1 'polypeptide(L)'
;TCDGVLKQPDGSIVSPVLMWVKAMDLLLEHIRSRIAVKSIRCIGGGAQQHGTVYWATGASKRLANLSSESTLHDGLGQAAFALPLSPIWMDSSTEKQCQAMEKAVDGKEVRFLRLMYCAN
;
A
#
# COMPACT_ATOMS: atom_id res chain seq x y z
N THR A 1 -2.42 2.59 -14.78
CA THR A 1 -3.43 1.80 -14.05
C THR A 1 -4.77 2.07 -14.71
N CYS A 2 -5.73 1.15 -14.59
CA CYS A 2 -7.14 1.45 -14.84
C CYS A 2 -7.83 1.45 -13.48
N ASP A 3 -8.59 2.49 -13.12
CA ASP A 3 -9.24 2.62 -11.81
C ASP A 3 -8.31 2.42 -10.59
N GLY A 4 -7.04 2.82 -10.73
CA GLY A 4 -6.04 2.67 -9.68
C GLY A 4 -5.41 1.27 -9.56
N VAL A 5 -5.79 0.32 -10.42
CA VAL A 5 -5.35 -1.08 -10.36
C VAL A 5 -4.55 -1.51 -11.60
N LEU A 6 -3.79 -2.59 -11.44
CA LEU A 6 -3.15 -3.37 -12.50
C LEU A 6 -3.50 -4.84 -12.31
N LYS A 7 -4.02 -5.47 -13.36
CA LYS A 7 -4.18 -6.93 -13.45
C LYS A 7 -2.93 -7.50 -14.10
N GLN A 8 -2.23 -8.38 -13.41
CA GLN A 8 -1.02 -9.00 -13.91
C GLN A 8 -1.35 -10.29 -14.70
N PRO A 9 -0.45 -10.74 -15.60
CA PRO A 9 -0.66 -11.98 -16.35
C PRO A 9 -0.79 -13.24 -15.49
N ASP A 10 -0.21 -13.23 -14.28
CA ASP A 10 -0.30 -14.33 -13.31
C ASP A 10 -1.61 -14.35 -12.51
N GLY A 11 -2.53 -13.42 -12.80
CA GLY A 11 -3.81 -13.28 -12.12
C GLY A 11 -3.76 -12.38 -10.88
N SER A 12 -2.58 -11.90 -10.47
CA SER A 12 -2.49 -10.97 -9.33
C SER A 12 -3.07 -9.60 -9.65
N ILE A 13 -3.63 -8.94 -8.64
CA ILE A 13 -4.17 -7.59 -8.71
C ILE A 13 -3.38 -6.68 -7.78
N VAL A 14 -2.74 -5.68 -8.37
CA VAL A 14 -1.75 -4.84 -7.69
C VAL A 14 -1.92 -3.36 -8.03
N SER A 15 -1.31 -2.49 -7.22
CA SER A 15 -1.19 -1.06 -7.50
C SER A 15 0.27 -0.60 -7.33
N PRO A 16 0.78 0.32 -8.16
CA PRO A 16 2.10 0.89 -7.96
C PRO A 16 2.17 1.71 -6.66
N VAL A 17 3.14 1.42 -5.79
CA VAL A 17 3.25 2.11 -4.49
C VAL A 17 3.51 3.60 -4.66
N LEU A 18 4.39 3.97 -5.60
CA LEU A 18 4.70 5.38 -5.88
C LEU A 18 3.51 6.16 -6.44
N MET A 19 2.50 5.50 -7.00
CA MET A 19 1.25 6.16 -7.38
C MET A 19 0.55 6.73 -6.14
N TRP A 20 0.50 5.99 -5.04
CA TRP A 20 -0.10 6.46 -3.78
C TRP A 20 0.74 7.55 -3.13
N VAL A 21 2.07 7.44 -3.17
CA VAL A 21 2.97 8.48 -2.67
C VAL A 21 2.76 9.78 -3.43
N LYS A 22 2.70 9.72 -4.77
CA LYS A 22 2.45 10.90 -5.60
C LYS A 22 1.06 11.50 -5.37
N ALA A 23 0.05 10.66 -5.18
CA ALA A 23 -1.29 11.12 -4.84
C ALA A 23 -1.31 11.89 -3.50
N MET A 24 -0.48 11.49 -2.53
CA MET A 24 -0.33 12.23 -1.27
C MET A 24 0.29 13.60 -1.49
N ASP A 25 1.33 13.73 -2.33
CA ASP A 25 1.89 15.04 -2.69
C ASP A 25 0.80 15.97 -3.26
N LEU A 26 0.01 15.46 -4.21
CA LEU A 26 -1.07 16.23 -4.85
C LEU A 26 -2.17 16.62 -3.84
N LEU A 27 -2.52 15.73 -2.92
CA LEU A 27 -3.51 16.01 -1.87
C LEU A 27 -3.03 17.10 -0.92
N LEU A 28 -1.77 17.01 -0.46
CA LEU A 28 -1.20 17.99 0.47
C LEU A 28 -1.04 19.37 -0.17
N GLU A 29 -0.63 19.42 -1.44
CA GLU A 29 -0.61 20.65 -2.26
C GLU A 29 -2.02 21.26 -2.34
N HIS A 30 -3.03 20.44 -2.63
CA HIS A 30 -4.41 20.87 -2.74
C HIS A 30 -4.95 21.42 -1.41
N ILE A 31 -4.69 20.74 -0.29
CA ILE A 31 -5.06 21.19 1.05
C ILE A 31 -4.39 22.52 1.37
N ARG A 32 -3.08 22.65 1.13
CA ARG A 32 -2.31 23.89 1.38
C ARG A 32 -2.87 25.07 0.59
N SER A 33 -3.39 24.83 -0.62
CA SER A 33 -3.99 25.88 -1.45
C SER A 33 -5.34 26.40 -0.93
N ARG A 34 -6.01 25.64 -0.05
CA ARG A 34 -7.39 25.93 0.40
C ARG A 34 -7.52 26.19 1.90
N ILE A 35 -6.59 25.68 2.69
CA ILE A 35 -6.64 25.70 4.15
C ILE A 35 -5.33 26.25 4.68
N ALA A 36 -5.41 27.19 5.63
CA ALA A 36 -4.24 27.64 6.35
C ALA A 36 -3.70 26.48 7.21
N VAL A 37 -2.66 25.79 6.75
CA VAL A 37 -2.11 24.57 7.38
C VAL A 37 -1.87 24.72 8.90
N LYS A 38 -1.52 25.93 9.35
CA LYS A 38 -1.37 26.28 10.78
C LYS A 38 -2.62 26.09 11.66
N SER A 39 -3.82 25.99 11.07
CA SER A 39 -5.07 25.76 11.81
C SER A 39 -5.43 24.28 11.97
N ILE A 40 -4.68 23.36 11.35
CA ILE A 40 -4.93 21.92 11.43
C ILE A 40 -4.51 21.42 12.81
N ARG A 41 -5.49 20.94 13.60
CA ARG A 41 -5.25 20.43 14.97
C ARG A 41 -4.91 18.94 15.00
N CYS A 42 -5.46 18.16 14.08
CA CYS A 42 -5.22 16.73 13.98
C CYS A 42 -5.36 16.25 12.54
N ILE A 43 -4.70 15.13 12.23
CA ILE A 43 -4.81 14.41 10.96
C ILE A 43 -5.20 12.98 11.32
N GLY A 44 -6.23 12.46 10.64
CA GLY A 44 -6.65 11.07 10.69
C GLY A 44 -6.75 10.50 9.29
N GLY A 45 -6.85 9.18 9.17
CA GLY A 45 -6.92 8.53 7.87
C GLY A 45 -7.61 7.18 7.94
N GLY A 46 -8.16 6.79 6.79
CA GLY A 46 -8.56 5.42 6.49
C GLY A 46 -7.78 4.96 5.26
N ALA A 47 -7.63 3.65 5.13
CA ALA A 47 -7.02 3.03 3.97
C ALA A 47 -7.83 1.81 3.56
N GLN A 48 -7.70 1.41 2.29
CA GLN A 48 -8.18 0.09 1.88
C GLN A 48 -7.56 -0.99 2.76
N GLN A 49 -8.35 -2.00 3.13
CA GLN A 49 -7.85 -3.13 3.90
C GLN A 49 -7.01 -4.07 3.00
N HIS A 50 -6.25 -4.98 3.61
CA HIS A 50 -5.49 -6.05 2.94
C HIS A 50 -4.37 -5.64 1.96
N GLY A 51 -4.23 -4.35 1.65
CA GLY A 51 -3.09 -3.83 0.90
C GLY A 51 -1.80 -3.87 1.71
N THR A 52 -0.69 -4.28 1.09
CA THR A 52 0.60 -4.42 1.80
C THR A 52 1.72 -3.69 1.06
N VAL A 53 2.46 -2.80 1.75
CA VAL A 53 3.64 -2.13 1.21
C VAL A 53 4.91 -2.75 1.77
N TYR A 54 5.84 -3.10 0.88
CA TYR A 54 7.11 -3.73 1.24
C TYR A 54 8.23 -2.69 1.18
N TRP A 55 8.73 -2.28 2.35
CA TRP A 55 9.81 -1.30 2.46
C TRP A 55 11.17 -1.95 2.21
N ALA A 56 12.04 -1.23 1.49
CA ALA A 56 13.42 -1.66 1.28
C ALA A 56 14.28 -1.45 2.53
N THR A 57 15.38 -2.20 2.63
CA THR A 57 16.41 -1.95 3.63
C THR A 57 16.89 -0.49 3.55
N GLY A 58 16.90 0.20 4.69
CA GLY A 58 17.29 1.61 4.77
C GLY A 58 16.17 2.61 4.44
N ALA A 59 14.97 2.16 4.09
CA ALA A 59 13.85 3.07 3.81
C ALA A 59 13.46 3.93 5.02
N SER A 60 13.53 3.40 6.25
CA SER A 60 13.31 4.19 7.47
C SER A 60 14.28 5.36 7.59
N LYS A 61 15.56 5.16 7.20
CA LYS A 61 16.55 6.24 7.17
C LYS A 61 16.20 7.27 6.09
N ARG A 62 15.73 6.84 4.91
CA ARG A 62 15.27 7.77 3.87
C ARG A 62 14.10 8.61 4.35
N LEU A 63 13.08 7.97 4.93
CA LEU A 63 11.90 8.63 5.49
C LEU A 63 12.26 9.65 6.56
N ALA A 64 13.21 9.33 7.45
CA ALA A 64 13.68 10.24 8.49
C ALA A 64 14.48 11.44 7.96
N ASN A 65 15.03 11.36 6.75
CA ASN A 65 15.86 12.40 6.14
C ASN A 65 15.18 13.06 4.92
N LEU A 66 13.85 13.07 4.87
CA LEU A 66 13.12 13.79 3.82
C LEU A 66 13.39 15.30 3.92
N SER A 67 13.59 15.93 2.76
CA SER A 67 13.76 17.38 2.64
C SER A 67 12.42 18.06 2.40
N SER A 68 12.20 19.22 3.02
CA SER A 68 11.06 20.10 2.73
C SER A 68 11.10 20.68 1.31
N GLU A 69 12.28 20.64 0.67
CA GLU A 69 12.51 21.19 -0.67
C GLU A 69 12.19 20.17 -1.78
N SER A 70 11.77 18.96 -1.42
CA SER A 70 11.47 17.87 -2.36
C SER A 70 10.09 17.27 -2.10
N THR A 71 9.46 16.74 -3.15
CA THR A 71 8.21 15.98 -2.99
C THR A 71 8.45 14.65 -2.26
N LEU A 72 7.42 14.09 -1.64
CA LEU A 72 7.48 12.76 -1.03
C LEU A 72 7.85 11.70 -2.07
N HIS A 73 7.29 11.83 -3.28
CA HIS A 73 7.56 10.93 -4.38
C HIS A 73 9.06 10.88 -4.72
N ASP A 74 9.73 12.03 -4.80
CA ASP A 74 11.14 12.11 -5.18
C ASP A 74 12.06 11.73 -4.00
N GLY A 75 11.72 12.16 -2.78
CA GLY A 75 12.51 11.88 -1.58
C GLY A 75 12.52 10.40 -1.18
N LEU A 76 11.38 9.70 -1.32
CA LEU A 76 11.32 8.26 -1.10
C LEU A 76 11.85 7.51 -2.34
N GLY A 77 11.31 7.84 -3.51
CA GLY A 77 11.63 7.22 -4.78
C GLY A 77 11.45 5.70 -4.79
N GLN A 78 11.87 5.07 -5.88
CA GLN A 78 11.76 3.61 -6.04
C GLN A 78 12.61 2.84 -5.01
N ALA A 79 13.73 3.43 -4.58
CA ALA A 79 14.68 2.82 -3.65
C ALA A 79 14.16 2.69 -2.21
N ALA A 80 13.04 3.33 -1.86
CA ALA A 80 12.39 3.12 -0.57
C ALA A 80 11.55 1.83 -0.51
N PHE A 81 11.27 1.20 -1.65
CA PHE A 81 10.35 0.07 -1.71
C PHE A 81 11.03 -1.17 -2.29
N ALA A 82 10.92 -2.29 -1.57
CA ALA A 82 11.45 -3.57 -2.00
C ALA A 82 10.64 -4.13 -3.17
N LEU A 83 9.32 -3.91 -3.15
CA LEU A 83 8.41 -4.25 -4.24
C LEU A 83 7.76 -2.97 -4.80
N PRO A 84 7.85 -2.71 -6.11
CA PRO A 84 7.23 -1.55 -6.73
C PRO A 84 5.70 -1.64 -6.76
N LEU A 85 5.18 -2.86 -6.81
CA LEU A 85 3.77 -3.18 -6.93
C LEU A 85 3.30 -3.81 -5.62
N SER A 86 2.24 -3.24 -5.05
CA SER A 86 1.62 -3.72 -3.83
C SER A 86 0.37 -4.54 -4.16
N PRO A 87 0.20 -5.77 -3.64
CA PRO A 87 -1.07 -6.47 -3.71
C PRO A 87 -2.12 -5.67 -2.95
N ILE A 88 -3.35 -5.70 -3.45
CA ILE A 88 -4.49 -4.95 -2.90
C ILE A 88 -5.64 -5.91 -2.57
N TRP A 89 -6.67 -5.40 -1.91
CA TRP A 89 -7.82 -6.19 -1.45
C TRP A 89 -8.56 -7.01 -2.54
N MET A 90 -8.40 -6.64 -3.81
CA MET A 90 -8.99 -7.37 -4.94
C MET A 90 -8.17 -8.59 -5.36
N ASP A 91 -6.96 -8.79 -4.81
CA ASP A 91 -6.13 -9.93 -5.15
C ASP A 91 -6.69 -11.23 -4.57
N SER A 92 -6.97 -12.19 -5.45
CA SER A 92 -7.42 -13.55 -5.10
C SER A 92 -6.43 -14.62 -5.62
N SER A 93 -5.17 -14.24 -5.87
CA SER A 93 -4.17 -15.11 -6.52
C SER A 93 -3.48 -16.09 -5.57
N THR A 94 -3.81 -16.04 -4.27
CA THR A 94 -3.06 -16.69 -3.19
C THR A 94 -3.71 -17.95 -2.61
N GLU A 95 -4.62 -18.62 -3.35
CA GLU A 95 -5.33 -19.83 -2.89
C GLU A 95 -4.39 -20.93 -2.39
N LYS A 96 -3.26 -21.16 -3.06
CA LYS A 96 -2.28 -22.17 -2.65
C LYS A 96 -1.66 -21.84 -1.28
N GLN A 97 -1.41 -20.56 -1.02
CA GLN A 97 -0.87 -20.07 0.24
C GLN A 97 -1.92 -20.14 1.35
N CYS A 98 -3.19 -19.81 1.06
CA CYS A 98 -4.31 -20.03 2.00
C CYS A 98 -4.37 -21.49 2.46
N GLN A 99 -4.38 -22.43 1.52
CA GLN A 99 -4.44 -23.88 1.82
C GLN A 99 -3.21 -24.36 2.61
N ALA A 100 -2.02 -23.88 2.27
CA ALA A 100 -0.80 -24.22 3.00
C ALA A 100 -0.83 -23.71 4.45
N MET A 101 -1.33 -22.48 4.66
CA MET A 101 -1.48 -21.88 5.98
C MET A 101 -2.52 -22.63 6.82
N GLU A 102 -3.68 -22.95 6.23
CA GLU A 102 -4.73 -23.77 6.84
C GLU A 102 -4.21 -25.10 7.38
N LYS A 103 -3.44 -25.81 6.53
CA LYS A 103 -2.84 -27.09 6.88
C LYS A 103 -1.79 -26.96 7.98
N ALA A 104 -1.02 -25.87 7.99
CA ALA A 104 0.03 -25.65 8.99
C ALA A 104 -0.50 -25.42 10.41
N VAL A 105 -1.77 -25.02 10.56
CA VAL A 105 -2.42 -24.74 11.85
C VAL A 105 -3.54 -25.74 12.20
N ASP A 106 -3.48 -26.95 11.63
CA ASP A 106 -4.44 -28.05 11.85
C ASP A 106 -5.91 -27.71 11.56
N GLY A 107 -6.18 -26.69 10.72
CA GLY A 107 -7.53 -26.33 10.27
C GLY A 107 -8.49 -25.83 11.37
N LYS A 108 -8.02 -25.63 12.61
CA LYS A 108 -8.89 -25.30 13.76
C LYS A 108 -9.25 -23.82 13.91
N GLU A 109 -8.59 -22.92 13.17
CA GLU A 109 -8.79 -21.46 13.27
C GLU A 109 -8.90 -20.72 11.91
N VAL A 110 -9.38 -21.37 10.85
CA VAL A 110 -9.20 -20.80 9.50
C VAL A 110 -10.47 -20.67 8.67
N ARG A 111 -11.55 -20.16 9.26
CA ARG A 111 -12.64 -19.58 8.46
C ARG A 111 -12.39 -18.13 8.07
N PHE A 112 -11.48 -17.44 8.77
CA PHE A 112 -11.20 -16.01 8.55
C PHE A 112 -10.33 -15.72 7.32
N LEU A 113 -9.31 -16.55 7.04
CA LEU A 113 -8.40 -16.32 5.90
C LEU A 113 -9.13 -16.45 4.56
N ARG A 114 -10.07 -17.40 4.47
CA ARG A 114 -10.83 -17.65 3.24
C ARG A 114 -11.74 -16.49 2.84
N LEU A 115 -12.31 -15.78 3.81
CA LEU A 115 -13.18 -14.63 3.58
C LEU A 115 -12.42 -13.36 3.14
N MET A 116 -11.15 -13.22 3.51
CA MET A 116 -10.39 -11.98 3.29
C MET A 116 -9.37 -12.05 2.15
N TYR A 117 -8.81 -13.23 1.85
CA TYR A 117 -7.70 -13.38 0.88
C TYR A 117 -7.97 -14.37 -0.26
N CYS A 118 -9.02 -15.19 -0.14
CA CYS A 118 -9.29 -16.30 -1.04
C CYS A 118 -10.74 -16.33 -1.56
N ALA A 119 -11.47 -15.21 -1.41
CA ALA A 119 -12.84 -15.08 -1.88
C ALA A 119 -12.88 -14.77 -3.39
N ASN A 120 -13.45 -15.71 -4.15
CA ASN A 120 -14.25 -15.41 -5.34
C ASN A 120 -15.72 -15.67 -4.98
#